data_AF-A0A9W9FLA8-F1
#
_entry.id   AF-A0A9W9FLA8-F1
#
_cell.length_a   1.000
_cell.length_b   1.000
_cell.length_c   1.000
_cell.angle_alpha   90.00
_cell.angle_beta   90.00
_cell.angle_gamma   90.00
#
_symmetry.space_group_name_H-M   'P 1'
#
loop_
_entity.id
_entity.type
_entity.pdbx_description
1 polymer ?
#
loop_
_entity_poly.entity_id
_entity_poly.type
_entity_poly.pdbx_seq_one_letter_code
_entity_poly.pdbx_strand_id
1 'polypeptide(L)'
;MRMDKKKEVNIQNIQGSIWPRLPKYYETFLFFKIKDEDTFKTHLRSFADKVTTGAQCKAYFVETDDLPQATPGKPRKDTPPEQRKPFEAVNISFSYKGIEKLVMQRRDDKLIDELHMRGMYKDRTGEGPDISELLAPEYKPPEGHRDDNDDWRVDGLLIVTAQTKDKLEEKIKEVETAFNVDTASASVGIAFRKEGNLRNADGKAEKAQGGTVSLHGKEHFGFEDEISQPQIRGLDPTPKKGEQRIIPPGWIFTGLDGDHAKQPRWATEGSFLAFREIEEKVPEFHKFVRESSQKIPSFDDGTGEKLAAYLMGRWKNGSPIELDPDGTKPEYVFANNFDYKKGHTLWKNTKCPFAAHIRKMRPRSDLYVGNKNTDDADPAEVAVNHAETNSNVILRRSITFGPEVDEVEEAQETKKKRGIYFLCYQSNFRNGFNQLVTRWASNKTFAPNTGIKGGPGIDPIISDRNRPDRSEGYFSIYQKPDDPDPYKLQFQFASWTDQRGGEYFFTPSIEALKTKLSEE
;
A
#
# COMPACT_ATOMS: atom_id res chain seq x y z
N MET A 1 17.40 6.81 31.98
CA MET A 1 16.29 7.78 31.91
C MET A 1 15.58 7.55 30.57
N ARG A 2 14.34 7.05 30.53
CA ARG A 2 13.59 6.97 29.26
C ARG A 2 13.35 8.43 28.84
N MET A 3 13.98 8.89 27.76
CA MET A 3 13.56 10.15 27.15
C MET A 3 12.11 9.97 26.72
N ASP A 4 11.22 10.85 27.16
CA ASP A 4 9.85 10.87 26.68
C ASP A 4 9.88 11.07 25.16
N LYS A 5 9.37 10.09 24.41
CA LYS A 5 9.30 10.19 22.96
C LYS A 5 8.39 11.35 22.59
N LYS A 6 8.76 12.07 21.52
CA LYS A 6 7.96 13.17 20.99
C LYS A 6 6.56 12.65 20.62
N LYS A 7 5.53 13.38 21.04
CA LYS A 7 4.12 12.99 20.89
C LYS A 7 3.47 13.52 19.61
N GLU A 8 4.11 14.45 18.92
CA GLU A 8 3.56 15.15 17.75
C GLU A 8 4.54 15.12 16.59
N VAL A 9 4.00 15.15 15.38
CA VAL A 9 4.76 15.12 14.13
C VAL A 9 4.97 16.55 13.63
N ASN A 10 6.20 16.91 13.28
CA ASN A 10 6.49 18.18 12.60
C ASN A 10 6.29 18.01 11.09
N ILE A 11 5.20 18.58 10.54
CA ILE A 11 4.87 18.48 9.12
C ILE A 11 5.88 19.17 8.18
N GLN A 12 6.73 20.06 8.70
CA GLN A 12 7.83 20.67 7.95
C GLN A 12 9.05 19.76 7.86
N ASN A 13 9.16 18.77 8.75
CA ASN A 13 10.32 17.88 8.83
C ASN A 13 10.07 16.51 8.20
N ILE A 14 8.82 16.11 8.00
CA ILE A 14 8.49 14.87 7.30
C ILE A 14 8.40 15.09 5.79
N GLN A 15 8.78 14.08 5.04
CA GLN A 15 8.55 14.02 3.60
C GLN A 15 7.05 13.80 3.29
N GLY A 16 6.54 14.51 2.27
CA GLY A 16 5.12 14.57 1.94
C GLY A 16 4.53 13.25 1.43
N SER A 17 5.34 12.35 0.89
CA SER A 17 4.95 11.02 0.45
C SER A 17 4.40 10.17 1.58
N ILE A 18 4.88 10.38 2.82
CA ILE A 18 4.33 9.72 4.01
C ILE A 18 2.96 10.32 4.31
N TRP A 19 2.90 11.59 4.70
CA TRP A 19 1.65 12.29 5.02
C TRP A 19 1.65 13.73 4.51
N PRO A 20 0.54 14.22 3.92
CA PRO A 20 -0.73 13.51 3.64
C PRO A 20 -0.68 12.57 2.42
N ARG A 21 0.37 12.67 1.60
CA ARG A 21 0.71 12.00 0.32
C ARG A 21 1.19 13.08 -0.65
N LEU A 22 1.95 12.72 -1.67
CA LEU A 22 2.25 13.64 -2.77
C LEU A 22 1.01 13.84 -3.65
N PRO A 23 0.60 15.09 -3.95
CA PRO A 23 -0.38 15.37 -5.00
C PRO A 23 0.13 14.86 -6.36
N LYS A 24 -0.68 14.07 -7.06
CA LYS A 24 -0.24 13.39 -8.27
C LYS A 24 -1.38 13.04 -9.21
N TYR A 25 -1.10 13.19 -10.50
CA TYR A 25 -1.74 12.43 -11.58
C TYR A 25 -0.74 11.50 -12.26
N TYR A 26 0.53 11.91 -12.29
CA TYR A 26 1.65 11.12 -12.77
C TYR A 26 2.71 11.01 -11.68
N GLU A 27 3.39 9.87 -11.62
CA GLU A 27 4.44 9.57 -10.65
C GLU A 27 5.50 8.68 -11.29
N THR A 28 6.77 9.05 -11.16
CA THR A 28 7.91 8.25 -11.60
C THR A 28 8.80 7.90 -10.43
N PHE A 29 9.17 6.64 -10.36
CA PHE A 29 10.11 6.09 -9.40
C PHE A 29 11.47 5.95 -10.08
N LEU A 30 12.46 6.75 -9.66
CA LEU A 30 13.83 6.68 -10.14
C LEU A 30 14.65 5.89 -9.12
N PHE A 31 14.88 4.61 -9.42
CA PHE A 31 15.71 3.75 -8.59
C PHE A 31 17.17 4.00 -8.91
N PHE A 32 18.00 4.15 -7.88
CA PHE A 32 19.32 4.68 -8.09
C PHE A 32 20.43 3.96 -7.30
N LYS A 33 21.64 4.15 -7.81
CA LYS A 33 22.91 3.73 -7.22
C LYS A 33 23.75 4.96 -6.92
N ILE A 34 24.34 5.00 -5.74
CA ILE A 34 25.36 5.98 -5.35
C ILE A 34 26.68 5.56 -5.99
N LYS A 35 27.24 6.45 -6.83
CA LYS A 35 28.49 6.23 -7.56
C LYS A 35 29.71 6.69 -6.76
N ASP A 36 29.56 7.82 -6.07
CA ASP A 36 30.59 8.44 -5.24
C ASP A 36 29.94 9.02 -3.99
N GLU A 37 30.36 8.57 -2.81
CA GLU A 37 29.69 8.85 -1.54
C GLU A 37 29.84 10.32 -1.13
N ASP A 38 31.04 10.90 -1.27
CA ASP A 38 31.33 12.28 -0.86
C ASP A 38 30.63 13.30 -1.77
N THR A 39 30.68 13.07 -3.08
CA THR A 39 29.96 13.89 -4.05
C THR A 39 28.45 13.74 -3.84
N PHE A 40 27.95 12.53 -3.56
CA PHE A 40 26.54 12.32 -3.26
C PHE A 40 26.09 13.06 -2.01
N LYS A 41 26.85 12.98 -0.90
CA LYS A 41 26.55 13.73 0.33
C LYS A 41 26.49 15.23 0.05
N THR A 42 27.41 15.76 -0.75
CA THR A 42 27.43 17.18 -1.15
C THR A 42 26.19 17.57 -1.96
N HIS A 43 25.83 16.78 -2.97
CA HIS A 43 24.63 17.00 -3.77
C HIS A 43 23.35 16.84 -2.94
N LEU A 44 23.29 15.83 -2.07
CA LEU A 44 22.15 15.57 -1.20
C LEU A 44 21.90 16.74 -0.24
N ARG A 45 22.97 17.29 0.37
CA ARG A 45 22.89 18.47 1.24
C ARG A 45 22.25 19.65 0.51
N SER A 46 22.68 19.89 -0.74
CA SER A 46 22.16 20.96 -1.59
C SER A 46 20.74 20.70 -2.10
N PHE A 47 20.38 19.43 -2.27
CA PHE A 47 19.07 18.99 -2.74
C PHE A 47 18.02 18.90 -1.62
N ALA A 48 18.43 18.78 -0.35
CA ALA A 48 17.52 18.50 0.76
C ALA A 48 16.39 19.55 0.91
N ASP A 49 16.65 20.82 0.59
CA ASP A 49 15.63 21.89 0.58
C ASP A 49 14.60 21.79 -0.56
N LYS A 50 14.90 21.00 -1.59
CA LYS A 50 13.99 20.74 -2.72
C LYS A 50 13.07 19.54 -2.48
N VAL A 51 13.32 18.77 -1.42
CA VAL A 51 12.50 17.61 -1.04
C VAL A 51 11.17 18.10 -0.49
N THR A 52 10.07 17.60 -1.05
CA THR A 52 8.72 18.07 -0.73
C THR A 52 8.28 17.63 0.67
N THR A 53 7.86 18.57 1.49
CA THR A 53 7.45 18.34 2.88
C THR A 53 5.96 18.02 2.99
N GLY A 54 5.57 17.41 4.12
CA GLY A 54 4.15 17.20 4.45
C GLY A 54 3.36 18.50 4.53
N ALA A 55 3.99 19.61 4.94
CA ALA A 55 3.37 20.92 4.98
C ALA A 55 3.02 21.47 3.59
N GLN A 56 3.92 21.33 2.61
CA GLN A 56 3.67 21.76 1.23
C GLN A 56 2.50 20.97 0.63
N CYS A 57 2.49 19.65 0.81
CA CYS A 57 1.39 18.80 0.35
C CYS A 57 0.06 19.13 1.05
N LYS A 58 0.07 19.37 2.36
CA LYS A 58 -1.12 19.79 3.11
C LYS A 58 -1.68 21.11 2.58
N ALA A 59 -0.81 22.10 2.35
CA ALA A 59 -1.20 23.39 1.80
C ALA A 59 -1.88 23.25 0.43
N TYR A 60 -1.32 22.40 -0.45
CA TYR A 60 -1.93 22.11 -1.75
C TYR A 60 -3.34 21.55 -1.61
N PHE A 61 -3.54 20.49 -0.82
CA PHE A 61 -4.85 19.85 -0.69
C PHE A 61 -5.90 20.74 -0.01
N VAL A 62 -5.49 21.61 0.92
CA VAL A 62 -6.40 22.61 1.51
C VAL A 62 -6.85 23.63 0.46
N GLU A 63 -5.94 24.06 -0.41
CA GLU A 63 -6.24 25.07 -1.42
C GLU A 63 -7.11 24.54 -2.57
N THR A 64 -6.89 23.29 -2.99
CA THR A 64 -7.62 22.69 -4.12
C THR A 64 -8.94 22.02 -3.73
N ASP A 65 -9.23 21.86 -2.43
CA ASP A 65 -10.28 20.97 -1.88
C ASP A 65 -10.18 19.53 -2.43
N ASP A 66 -8.99 19.11 -2.86
CA ASP A 66 -8.70 17.76 -3.35
C ASP A 66 -8.27 16.88 -2.17
N LEU A 67 -9.24 16.40 -1.38
CA LEU A 67 -8.91 15.65 -0.18
C LEU A 67 -8.08 14.39 -0.52
N PRO A 68 -6.98 14.12 0.21
CA PRO A 68 -6.10 12.98 -0.07
C PRO A 68 -6.80 11.63 0.14
N GLN A 69 -7.89 11.59 0.90
CA GLN A 69 -8.70 10.41 1.17
C GLN A 69 -10.12 10.59 0.61
N ALA A 70 -10.65 9.52 0.03
CA ALA A 70 -12.05 9.50 -0.40
C ALA A 70 -12.97 9.68 0.83
N THR A 71 -13.96 10.57 0.71
CA THR A 71 -14.85 10.94 1.81
C THR A 71 -16.30 10.60 1.46
N PRO A 72 -17.09 9.99 2.36
CA PRO A 72 -18.50 9.74 2.10
C PRO A 72 -19.25 11.00 1.68
N GLY A 73 -20.05 10.89 0.60
CA GLY A 73 -20.79 12.02 0.03
C GLY A 73 -19.94 13.05 -0.74
N LYS A 74 -18.63 12.84 -0.88
CA LYS A 74 -17.73 13.64 -1.72
C LYS A 74 -16.97 12.73 -2.70
N PRO A 75 -17.43 12.58 -3.95
CA PRO A 75 -16.68 11.81 -4.95
C PRO A 75 -15.33 12.44 -5.21
N ARG A 76 -14.34 11.63 -5.62
CA ARG A 76 -13.05 12.15 -6.05
C ARG A 76 -13.24 13.05 -7.27
N LYS A 77 -12.51 14.16 -7.30
CA LYS A 77 -12.59 15.14 -8.38
C LYS A 77 -11.61 14.76 -9.48
N ASP A 78 -12.11 14.19 -10.58
CA ASP A 78 -11.29 13.99 -11.77
C ASP A 78 -11.18 15.31 -12.56
N THR A 79 -10.15 16.09 -12.25
CA THR A 79 -9.89 17.40 -12.86
C THR A 79 -9.20 17.21 -14.21
N PRO A 80 -9.74 17.75 -15.33
CA PRO A 80 -9.08 17.72 -16.63
C PRO A 80 -7.69 18.34 -16.61
N PRO A 81 -6.71 17.84 -17.40
CA PRO A 81 -5.32 18.31 -17.37
C PRO A 81 -5.16 19.84 -17.43
N GLU A 82 -5.94 20.52 -18.27
CA GLU A 82 -5.88 21.97 -18.48
C GLU A 82 -6.41 22.80 -17.29
N GLN A 83 -7.09 22.16 -16.33
CA GLN A 83 -7.66 22.80 -15.14
C GLN A 83 -6.91 22.43 -13.86
N ARG A 84 -5.91 21.56 -13.94
CA ARG A 84 -5.16 21.12 -12.75
C ARG A 84 -4.25 22.23 -12.27
N LYS A 85 -4.31 22.53 -10.98
CA LYS A 85 -3.36 23.44 -10.35
C LYS A 85 -1.96 22.77 -10.34
N PRO A 86 -0.92 23.37 -10.94
CA PRO A 86 0.43 22.79 -10.97
C PRO A 86 0.96 22.49 -9.57
N PHE A 87 1.62 21.34 -9.45
CA PHE A 87 2.36 20.92 -8.25
C PHE A 87 3.32 19.79 -8.61
N GLU A 88 4.60 20.12 -8.66
CA GLU A 88 5.71 19.19 -8.86
C GLU A 88 6.31 18.84 -7.52
N ALA A 89 6.50 17.55 -7.25
CA ALA A 89 7.04 17.08 -5.98
C ALA A 89 8.16 16.08 -6.17
N VAL A 90 9.04 16.01 -5.17
CA VAL A 90 10.08 14.99 -5.10
C VAL A 90 10.34 14.56 -3.65
N ASN A 91 10.37 13.25 -3.42
CA ASN A 91 10.82 12.64 -2.18
C ASN A 91 11.91 11.61 -2.43
N ILE A 92 12.68 11.31 -1.39
CA ILE A 92 13.84 10.41 -1.44
C ILE A 92 13.80 9.40 -0.30
N SER A 93 14.09 8.15 -0.62
CA SER A 93 14.16 7.03 0.32
C SER A 93 15.41 6.20 0.03
N PHE A 94 15.95 5.54 1.04
CA PHE A 94 17.19 4.77 0.94
C PHE A 94 16.96 3.31 1.31
N SER A 95 17.46 2.39 0.49
CA SER A 95 17.52 0.98 0.89
C SER A 95 18.57 0.84 2.00
N TYR A 96 18.67 -0.36 2.58
CA TYR A 96 19.75 -0.60 3.54
C TYR A 96 21.14 -0.39 2.92
N LYS A 97 21.31 -0.71 1.63
CA LYS A 97 22.58 -0.47 0.90
C LYS A 97 22.94 1.00 0.82
N GLY A 98 21.97 1.87 0.56
CA GLY A 98 22.20 3.31 0.61
C GLY A 98 22.56 3.81 2.01
N ILE A 99 21.83 3.38 3.04
CA ILE A 99 22.16 3.78 4.43
C ILE A 99 23.55 3.26 4.84
N GLU A 100 23.94 2.07 4.39
CA GLU A 100 25.25 1.46 4.70
C GLU A 100 26.39 2.34 4.21
N LYS A 101 26.31 2.80 2.95
CA LYS A 101 27.24 3.75 2.36
C LYS A 101 27.30 5.08 3.10
N LEU A 102 26.14 5.59 3.53
CA LEU A 102 26.07 6.96 4.06
C LEU A 102 26.46 7.10 5.53
N VAL A 103 26.06 6.17 6.40
CA VAL A 103 26.08 6.41 7.86
C VAL A 103 26.49 5.23 8.73
N MET A 104 26.71 4.02 8.19
CA MET A 104 26.94 2.83 9.03
C MET A 104 28.37 2.62 9.53
N GLN A 105 29.17 3.69 9.61
CA GLN A 105 30.52 3.62 10.20
C GLN A 105 30.51 3.39 11.73
N ARG A 106 29.38 3.65 12.41
CA ARG A 106 29.21 3.45 13.86
C ARG A 106 27.97 2.62 14.18
N ARG A 107 28.06 1.76 15.20
CA ARG A 107 26.95 0.89 15.64
C ARG A 107 25.68 1.67 16.01
N ASP A 108 25.85 2.84 16.63
CA ASP A 108 24.74 3.66 17.12
C ASP A 108 23.95 4.37 16.01
N ASP A 109 24.45 4.35 14.78
CA ASP A 109 23.80 4.97 13.61
C ASP A 109 22.93 3.99 12.82
N LYS A 110 22.92 2.71 13.20
CA LYS A 110 22.24 1.64 12.47
C LYS A 110 20.73 1.67 12.68
N LEU A 111 19.97 1.67 11.59
CA LEU A 111 18.52 1.45 11.61
C LEU A 111 18.20 0.03 12.12
N ILE A 112 17.22 -0.06 13.02
CA ILE A 112 16.83 -1.32 13.66
C ILE A 112 15.54 -1.84 13.00
N ASP A 113 15.67 -2.46 11.84
CA ASP A 113 14.63 -3.26 11.20
C ASP A 113 15.27 -4.38 10.35
N GLU A 114 15.11 -5.64 10.75
CA GLU A 114 15.75 -6.78 10.10
C GLU A 114 15.36 -6.98 8.64
N LEU A 115 14.14 -6.60 8.26
CA LEU A 115 13.66 -6.76 6.90
C LEU A 115 14.26 -5.70 5.99
N HIS A 116 14.36 -4.45 6.46
CA HIS A 116 15.10 -3.40 5.74
C HIS A 116 16.54 -3.85 5.47
N MET A 117 17.23 -4.37 6.50
CA MET A 117 18.61 -4.88 6.37
C MET A 117 18.73 -5.98 5.32
N ARG A 118 17.85 -6.98 5.44
CA ARG A 118 17.85 -8.16 4.57
C ARG A 118 17.51 -7.83 3.12
N GLY A 119 16.68 -6.82 2.89
CA GLY A 119 16.10 -6.51 1.60
C GLY A 119 14.95 -7.41 1.20
N MET A 120 14.09 -6.89 0.33
CA MET A 120 12.84 -7.55 -0.02
C MET A 120 13.09 -8.88 -0.75
N TYR A 121 14.05 -8.95 -1.68
CA TYR A 121 14.32 -10.20 -2.40
C TYR A 121 14.61 -11.37 -1.45
N LYS A 122 15.56 -11.19 -0.51
CA LYS A 122 15.94 -12.25 0.43
C LYS A 122 14.82 -12.55 1.44
N ASP A 123 14.10 -11.52 1.92
CA ASP A 123 12.92 -11.72 2.77
C ASP A 123 11.86 -12.57 2.06
N ARG A 124 11.53 -12.20 0.83
CA ARG A 124 10.34 -12.68 0.15
C ARG A 124 10.54 -13.99 -0.61
N THR A 125 11.75 -14.30 -1.04
CA THR A 125 12.11 -15.61 -1.62
C THR A 125 12.61 -16.61 -0.58
N GLY A 126 13.12 -16.13 0.56
CA GLY A 126 13.61 -16.98 1.66
C GLY A 126 12.52 -17.34 2.68
N GLU A 127 11.98 -16.35 3.40
CA GLU A 127 10.90 -16.55 4.39
C GLU A 127 9.50 -16.42 3.77
N GLY A 128 9.38 -15.55 2.77
CA GLY A 128 8.17 -15.38 1.98
C GLY A 128 8.03 -16.44 0.88
N PRO A 129 6.94 -16.38 0.11
CA PRO A 129 6.65 -17.36 -0.94
C PRO A 129 6.93 -16.86 -2.36
N ASP A 130 7.62 -15.73 -2.54
CA ASP A 130 7.98 -15.25 -3.87
C ASP A 130 8.86 -16.27 -4.59
N ILE A 131 8.61 -16.45 -5.88
CA ILE A 131 9.37 -17.34 -6.76
C ILE A 131 10.34 -16.48 -7.56
N SER A 132 11.64 -16.68 -7.37
CA SER A 132 12.69 -15.85 -7.97
C SER A 132 12.60 -15.76 -9.50
N GLU A 133 12.23 -16.87 -10.14
CA GLU A 133 12.06 -16.99 -11.59
C GLU A 133 10.94 -16.07 -12.10
N LEU A 134 9.90 -15.86 -11.30
CA LEU A 134 8.76 -15.01 -11.63
C LEU A 134 8.99 -13.53 -11.34
N LEU A 135 10.03 -13.16 -10.58
CA LEU A 135 10.35 -11.77 -10.32
C LEU A 135 10.89 -11.07 -11.58
N ALA A 136 10.62 -9.77 -11.70
CA ALA A 136 11.20 -8.92 -12.72
C ALA A 136 12.74 -8.86 -12.56
N PRO A 137 13.51 -8.80 -13.67
CA PRO A 137 14.98 -8.85 -13.64
C PRO A 137 15.63 -7.85 -12.68
N GLU A 138 15.08 -6.65 -12.55
CA GLU A 138 15.57 -5.57 -11.72
C GLU A 138 15.41 -5.79 -10.21
N TYR A 139 14.58 -6.74 -9.78
CA TYR A 139 14.35 -7.07 -8.37
C TYR A 139 14.95 -8.40 -7.95
N LYS A 140 15.83 -9.00 -8.77
CA LYS A 140 16.53 -10.24 -8.44
C LYS A 140 18.02 -10.18 -8.79
N PRO A 141 18.84 -11.05 -8.18
CA PRO A 141 20.27 -11.11 -8.49
C PRO A 141 20.50 -11.37 -9.99
N PRO A 142 21.45 -10.66 -10.62
CA PRO A 142 21.91 -10.98 -11.96
C PRO A 142 22.45 -12.41 -12.06
N GLU A 143 22.49 -12.95 -13.28
CA GLU A 143 23.06 -14.28 -13.52
C GLU A 143 24.53 -14.34 -13.07
N GLY A 144 24.91 -15.43 -12.39
CA GLY A 144 26.27 -15.63 -11.87
C GLY A 144 26.62 -14.82 -10.62
N HIS A 145 25.67 -14.08 -10.03
CA HIS A 145 25.88 -13.38 -8.78
C HIS A 145 26.09 -14.34 -7.60
N ARG A 146 27.01 -14.02 -6.69
CA ARG A 146 27.20 -14.81 -5.47
C ARG A 146 26.10 -14.52 -4.45
N ASP A 147 25.62 -15.54 -3.74
CA ASP A 147 24.54 -15.42 -2.73
C ASP A 147 24.92 -14.54 -1.52
N ASP A 148 26.22 -14.48 -1.20
CA ASP A 148 26.79 -13.68 -0.12
C ASP A 148 26.93 -12.20 -0.49
N ASN A 149 26.73 -11.85 -1.76
CA ASN A 149 26.78 -10.50 -2.26
C ASN A 149 25.36 -10.06 -2.63
N ASP A 150 24.97 -8.87 -2.23
CA ASP A 150 23.70 -8.24 -2.61
C ASP A 150 23.88 -6.80 -3.11
N ASP A 151 25.08 -6.46 -3.59
CA ASP A 151 25.44 -5.15 -4.18
C ASP A 151 24.75 -4.89 -5.52
N TRP A 152 23.99 -5.83 -6.07
CA TRP A 152 23.09 -5.56 -7.20
C TRP A 152 21.88 -4.71 -6.77
N ARG A 153 21.46 -4.79 -5.50
CA ARG A 153 20.29 -4.07 -4.95
C ARG A 153 20.50 -2.56 -5.01
N VAL A 154 19.49 -1.82 -5.44
CA VAL A 154 19.50 -0.35 -5.48
C VAL A 154 19.88 0.28 -4.13
N ASP A 155 20.50 1.46 -4.15
CA ASP A 155 20.87 2.19 -2.93
C ASP A 155 19.73 3.09 -2.45
N GLY A 156 18.88 3.56 -3.36
CA GLY A 156 17.74 4.38 -3.00
C GLY A 156 16.72 4.54 -4.11
N LEU A 157 15.71 5.33 -3.80
CA LEU A 157 14.56 5.64 -4.62
C LEU A 157 14.25 7.13 -4.52
N LEU A 158 14.11 7.79 -5.67
CA LEU A 158 13.51 9.11 -5.79
C LEU A 158 12.08 8.95 -6.33
N ILE A 159 11.11 9.52 -5.64
CA ILE A 159 9.69 9.53 -6.02
C ILE A 159 9.39 10.92 -6.56
N VAL A 160 9.09 11.04 -7.85
CA VAL A 160 8.80 12.32 -8.49
C VAL A 160 7.34 12.33 -8.94
N THR A 161 6.58 13.36 -8.58
CA THR A 161 5.18 13.49 -9.00
C THR A 161 4.90 14.81 -9.68
N ALA A 162 3.89 14.81 -10.55
CA ALA A 162 3.30 16.03 -11.07
C ALA A 162 1.83 15.85 -11.44
N GLN A 163 1.18 16.97 -11.74
CA GLN A 163 -0.22 17.02 -12.17
C GLN A 163 -0.39 16.77 -13.67
N THR A 164 0.66 16.98 -14.45
CA THR A 164 0.69 16.77 -15.90
C THR A 164 2.01 16.10 -16.30
N LYS A 165 2.01 15.39 -17.44
CA LYS A 165 3.18 14.60 -17.87
C LYS A 165 4.38 15.48 -18.21
N ASP A 166 4.17 16.63 -18.86
CA ASP A 166 5.23 17.60 -19.18
C ASP A 166 5.92 18.13 -17.92
N LYS A 167 5.16 18.48 -16.88
CA LYS A 167 5.70 18.92 -15.59
C LYS A 167 6.42 17.83 -14.82
N LEU A 168 6.00 16.58 -14.99
CA LEU A 168 6.73 15.44 -14.45
C LEU A 168 8.12 15.34 -15.10
N GLU A 169 8.21 15.41 -16.42
CA GLU A 169 9.49 15.34 -17.15
C GLU A 169 10.41 16.52 -16.83
N GLU A 170 9.87 17.73 -16.67
CA GLU A 170 10.64 18.89 -16.19
C GLU A 170 11.23 18.63 -14.81
N LYS A 171 10.43 18.10 -13.88
CA LYS A 171 10.88 17.81 -12.51
C LYS A 171 11.91 16.68 -12.47
N ILE A 172 11.75 15.63 -13.28
CA ILE A 172 12.73 14.55 -13.42
C ILE A 172 14.09 15.12 -13.87
N LYS A 173 14.10 15.99 -14.89
CA LYS A 173 15.33 16.63 -15.37
C LYS A 173 16.00 17.49 -14.29
N GLU A 174 15.21 18.19 -13.48
CA GLU A 174 15.73 18.97 -12.34
C GLU A 174 16.44 18.07 -11.32
N VAL A 175 15.85 16.90 -11.03
CA VAL A 175 16.43 15.90 -10.12
C VAL A 175 17.70 15.30 -10.71
N GLU A 176 17.69 14.89 -11.98
CA GLU A 176 18.87 14.37 -12.68
C GLU A 176 20.02 15.37 -12.69
N THR A 177 19.70 16.64 -12.95
CA THR A 177 20.66 17.74 -12.92
C THR A 177 21.25 17.93 -11.52
N ALA A 178 20.42 17.85 -10.46
CA ALA A 178 20.88 18.04 -9.09
C ALA A 178 21.89 16.97 -8.63
N PHE A 179 21.88 15.79 -9.23
CA PHE A 179 22.81 14.70 -8.92
C PHE A 179 23.84 14.44 -10.02
N ASN A 180 23.90 15.32 -11.04
CA ASN A 180 24.76 15.24 -12.20
C ASN A 180 24.64 13.89 -12.96
N VAL A 181 23.44 13.31 -13.02
CA VAL A 181 23.17 12.03 -13.68
C VAL A 181 23.70 12.05 -15.13
N ASP A 182 24.30 10.94 -15.56
CA ASP A 182 24.89 10.74 -16.89
C ASP A 182 26.04 11.70 -17.29
N THR A 183 26.67 12.36 -16.31
CA THR A 183 27.90 13.13 -16.50
C THR A 183 29.13 12.42 -15.90
N ALA A 184 30.34 12.92 -16.20
CA ALA A 184 31.57 12.45 -15.58
C ALA A 184 31.64 12.71 -14.06
N SER A 185 30.88 13.70 -13.57
CA SER A 185 30.77 14.08 -12.15
C SER A 185 29.49 13.55 -11.48
N ALA A 186 28.89 12.49 -12.03
CA ALA A 186 27.66 11.92 -11.53
C ALA A 186 27.85 11.32 -10.13
N SER A 187 27.13 11.85 -9.15
CA SER A 187 27.02 11.22 -7.82
C SER A 187 26.06 10.03 -7.79
N VAL A 188 25.13 10.00 -8.76
CA VAL A 188 24.07 9.00 -8.86
C VAL A 188 24.04 8.40 -10.26
N GLY A 189 23.83 7.09 -10.35
CA GLY A 189 23.37 6.41 -11.55
C GLY A 189 21.93 5.93 -11.40
N ILE A 190 21.08 6.21 -12.38
CA ILE A 190 19.72 5.65 -12.41
C ILE A 190 19.83 4.19 -12.87
N ALA A 191 19.47 3.26 -11.99
CA ALA A 191 19.51 1.83 -12.26
C ALA A 191 18.34 1.41 -13.17
N PHE A 192 17.13 1.90 -12.85
CA PHE A 192 15.93 1.71 -13.66
C PHE A 192 14.86 2.71 -13.23
N ARG A 193 13.81 2.84 -14.05
CA ARG A 193 12.66 3.72 -13.80
C ARG A 193 11.36 2.91 -13.83
N LYS A 194 10.39 3.35 -13.05
CA LYS A 194 9.00 2.85 -13.09
C LYS A 194 8.05 4.03 -13.22
N GLU A 195 7.18 3.98 -14.22
CA GLU A 195 6.28 5.07 -14.59
C GLU A 195 4.85 4.70 -14.23
N GLY A 196 4.24 5.45 -13.32
CA GLY A 196 2.86 5.31 -12.90
C GLY A 196 2.04 6.54 -13.25
N ASN A 197 0.74 6.34 -13.38
CA ASN A 197 -0.23 7.40 -13.53
C ASN A 197 -1.57 6.96 -12.95
N LEU A 198 -2.37 7.90 -12.46
CA LEU A 198 -3.77 7.62 -12.20
C LEU A 198 -4.45 7.21 -13.51
N ARG A 199 -5.41 6.30 -13.44
CA ARG A 199 -6.24 5.98 -14.60
C ARG A 199 -6.97 7.24 -15.08
N ASN A 200 -7.08 7.41 -16.39
CA ASN A 200 -7.55 8.64 -17.03
C ASN A 200 -6.69 9.91 -16.76
N ALA A 201 -5.39 9.77 -16.44
CA ALA A 201 -4.56 10.94 -16.17
C ALA A 201 -4.42 11.91 -17.36
N ASP A 202 -4.57 11.45 -18.60
CA ASP A 202 -4.56 12.31 -19.79
C ASP A 202 -5.92 12.95 -20.11
N GLY A 203 -6.97 12.59 -19.36
CA GLY A 203 -8.34 13.08 -19.56
C GLY A 203 -9.05 12.54 -20.79
N LYS A 204 -8.56 11.47 -21.41
CA LYS A 204 -9.08 10.94 -22.70
C LYS A 204 -9.94 9.68 -22.58
N ALA A 205 -10.22 9.18 -21.38
CA ALA A 205 -11.06 8.00 -21.21
C ALA A 205 -12.53 8.30 -21.58
N GLU A 206 -13.07 7.56 -22.53
CA GLU A 206 -14.46 7.66 -22.98
C GLU A 206 -15.23 6.37 -22.67
N LYS A 207 -16.53 6.47 -22.35
CA LYS A 207 -17.42 5.30 -22.32
C LYS A 207 -17.66 4.79 -23.74
N ALA A 208 -17.73 3.48 -23.92
CA ALA A 208 -18.14 2.83 -25.18
C ALA A 208 -19.51 3.29 -25.71
N GLN A 209 -20.39 3.82 -24.84
CA GLN A 209 -21.74 4.29 -25.19
C GLN A 209 -21.87 5.83 -25.13
N GLY A 210 -20.76 6.55 -25.01
CA GLY A 210 -20.74 8.00 -24.76
C GLY A 210 -20.90 8.34 -23.27
N GLY A 211 -20.17 9.37 -22.83
CA GLY A 211 -20.15 9.87 -21.45
C GLY A 211 -18.81 9.67 -20.73
N THR A 212 -18.61 10.40 -19.63
CA THR A 212 -17.40 10.35 -18.81
C THR A 212 -17.34 9.08 -17.96
N VAL A 213 -16.19 8.39 -17.98
CA VAL A 213 -15.84 7.34 -17.00
C VAL A 213 -15.02 7.99 -15.90
N SER A 214 -15.47 7.90 -14.65
CA SER A 214 -14.60 8.26 -13.51
C SER A 214 -13.70 7.09 -13.18
N LEU A 215 -12.51 7.06 -13.76
CA LEU A 215 -11.45 6.08 -13.43
C LEU A 215 -10.52 6.58 -12.33
N HIS A 216 -10.57 7.88 -12.03
CA HIS A 216 -9.74 8.50 -11.02
C HIS A 216 -9.91 7.82 -9.66
N GLY A 217 -8.80 7.38 -9.08
CA GLY A 217 -8.76 6.70 -7.78
C GLY A 217 -9.11 5.21 -7.80
N LYS A 218 -9.38 4.63 -8.98
CA LYS A 218 -9.60 3.18 -9.14
C LYS A 218 -8.31 2.45 -9.51
N GLU A 219 -8.14 1.23 -9.00
CA GLU A 219 -7.14 0.27 -9.53
C GLU A 219 -7.69 -0.46 -10.78
N HIS A 220 -6.93 -1.33 -11.44
CA HIS A 220 -7.33 -1.85 -12.76
C HIS A 220 -8.47 -2.87 -12.73
N PHE A 221 -8.73 -3.57 -11.62
CA PHE A 221 -9.96 -4.37 -11.47
C PHE A 221 -11.23 -3.49 -11.33
N GLY A 222 -11.07 -2.18 -11.12
CA GLY A 222 -12.13 -1.16 -11.12
C GLY A 222 -12.65 -0.76 -9.73
N PHE A 223 -12.01 -1.18 -8.65
CA PHE A 223 -12.33 -0.80 -7.29
C PHE A 223 -11.69 0.53 -6.91
N GLU A 224 -12.45 1.35 -6.19
CA GLU A 224 -11.92 2.53 -5.50
C GLU A 224 -10.86 2.14 -4.48
N ASP A 225 -9.67 2.72 -4.61
CA ASP A 225 -8.56 2.48 -3.72
C ASP A 225 -8.33 3.65 -2.74
N GLU A 226 -7.49 3.42 -1.73
CA GLU A 226 -7.03 4.37 -0.72
C GLU A 226 -8.15 5.01 0.13
N ILE A 227 -9.34 4.39 0.21
CA ILE A 227 -10.45 4.86 1.06
C ILE A 227 -10.08 4.79 2.55
N SER A 228 -9.56 3.63 2.98
CA SER A 228 -9.27 3.38 4.40
C SER A 228 -7.78 3.55 4.66
N GLN A 229 -7.43 4.64 5.34
CA GLN A 229 -6.09 4.93 5.87
C GLN A 229 -6.19 5.14 7.38
N PRO A 230 -5.14 4.82 8.17
CA PRO A 230 -5.15 5.15 9.58
C PRO A 230 -5.11 6.66 9.79
N GLN A 231 -5.97 7.19 10.67
CA GLN A 231 -5.91 8.58 11.12
C GLN A 231 -4.85 8.72 12.22
N ILE A 232 -3.94 9.67 12.07
CA ILE A 232 -2.77 9.82 12.93
C ILE A 232 -2.95 10.99 13.91
N ARG A 233 -2.72 10.74 15.20
CA ARG A 233 -2.84 11.74 16.26
C ARG A 233 -1.93 12.94 16.00
N GLY A 234 -2.51 14.14 16.02
CA GLY A 234 -1.82 15.41 15.77
C GLY A 234 -1.72 15.81 14.29
N LEU A 235 -2.08 14.92 13.36
CA LEU A 235 -2.08 15.20 11.93
C LEU A 235 -3.51 15.24 11.36
N ASP A 236 -4.32 14.26 11.73
CA ASP A 236 -5.68 14.07 11.25
C ASP A 236 -6.72 14.50 12.29
N PRO A 237 -7.95 14.87 11.86
CA PRO A 237 -9.04 15.18 12.77
C PRO A 237 -9.40 13.99 13.66
N THR A 238 -10.01 14.28 14.81
CA THR A 238 -10.50 13.22 15.71
C THR A 238 -11.59 12.40 15.00
N PRO A 239 -11.51 11.05 15.03
CA PRO A 239 -12.49 10.19 14.38
C PRO A 239 -13.90 10.45 14.89
N LYS A 240 -14.88 10.41 13.98
CA LYS A 240 -16.31 10.48 14.32
C LYS A 240 -16.79 9.14 14.92
N LYS A 241 -17.99 9.15 15.50
CA LYS A 241 -18.63 7.93 16.03
C LYS A 241 -18.70 6.85 14.95
N GLY A 242 -18.16 5.66 15.25
CA GLY A 242 -18.14 4.51 14.35
C GLY A 242 -16.94 4.44 13.40
N GLU A 243 -16.14 5.51 13.30
CA GLU A 243 -14.87 5.48 12.57
C GLU A 243 -13.79 4.73 13.37
N GLN A 244 -12.74 4.32 12.65
CA GLN A 244 -11.58 3.68 13.26
C GLN A 244 -10.90 4.63 14.24
N ARG A 245 -10.33 4.08 15.31
CA ARG A 245 -9.63 4.86 16.33
C ARG A 245 -8.40 5.55 15.73
N ILE A 246 -8.14 6.75 16.22
CA ILE A 246 -6.91 7.48 15.90
C ILE A 246 -5.71 6.71 16.46
N ILE A 247 -4.64 6.62 15.68
CA ILE A 247 -3.43 5.87 16.04
C ILE A 247 -2.35 6.81 16.61
N PRO A 248 -1.47 6.31 17.50
CA PRO A 248 -0.28 7.04 17.86
C PRO A 248 0.66 7.19 16.64
N PRO A 249 1.38 8.33 16.52
CA PRO A 249 2.20 8.60 15.34
C PRO A 249 3.38 7.63 15.18
N GLY A 250 3.87 7.05 16.28
CA GLY A 250 4.96 6.08 16.31
C GLY A 250 4.68 4.75 15.60
N TRP A 251 3.45 4.48 15.20
CA TRP A 251 3.13 3.33 14.34
C TRP A 251 3.49 3.57 12.87
N ILE A 252 3.64 4.83 12.45
CA ILE A 252 4.03 5.22 11.08
C ILE A 252 5.42 5.87 11.06
N PHE A 253 5.72 6.73 12.05
CA PHE A 253 6.96 7.50 12.13
C PHE A 253 7.89 6.96 13.21
N THR A 254 9.15 6.75 12.87
CA THR A 254 10.17 6.29 13.82
C THR A 254 10.50 7.36 14.88
N GLY A 255 10.86 6.92 16.09
CA GLY A 255 11.27 7.80 17.19
C GLY A 255 10.13 8.52 17.93
N LEU A 256 8.87 8.33 17.52
CA LEU A 256 7.71 8.97 18.15
C LEU A 256 6.94 8.04 19.10
N ASP A 257 6.02 8.61 19.88
CA ASP A 257 5.12 7.86 20.77
C ASP A 257 4.40 6.72 20.04
N GLY A 258 4.50 5.49 20.55
CA GLY A 258 3.99 4.26 19.93
C GLY A 258 5.03 3.46 19.14
N ASP A 259 6.19 4.04 18.80
CA ASP A 259 7.31 3.27 18.25
C ASP A 259 8.01 2.53 19.40
N HIS A 260 8.19 1.23 19.29
CA HIS A 260 8.87 0.42 20.30
C HIS A 260 10.35 0.18 19.98
N ALA A 261 10.77 0.42 18.73
CA ALA A 261 12.16 0.32 18.35
C ALA A 261 12.98 1.47 18.95
N LYS A 262 14.26 1.20 19.22
CA LYS A 262 15.26 2.19 19.65
C LYS A 262 16.03 2.69 18.43
N GLN A 263 15.32 3.33 17.51
CA GLN A 263 15.93 3.87 16.30
C GLN A 263 16.99 4.94 16.64
N PRO A 264 18.02 5.10 15.80
CA PRO A 264 19.01 6.15 15.98
C PRO A 264 18.35 7.52 15.91
N ARG A 265 18.91 8.53 16.60
CA ARG A 265 18.26 9.85 16.74
C ARG A 265 17.93 10.49 15.39
N TRP A 266 18.83 10.37 14.41
CA TRP A 266 18.66 10.91 13.06
C TRP A 266 17.46 10.31 12.32
N ALA A 267 17.05 9.09 12.66
CA ALA A 267 15.91 8.42 12.03
C ALA A 267 14.56 8.93 12.58
N THR A 268 14.54 9.81 13.59
CA THR A 268 13.29 10.36 14.12
C THR A 268 12.50 11.08 13.02
N GLU A 269 11.17 10.89 13.00
CA GLU A 269 10.26 11.44 11.97
C GLU A 269 10.49 10.89 10.55
N GLY A 270 11.30 9.85 10.40
CA GLY A 270 11.32 9.01 9.19
C GLY A 270 10.29 7.89 9.20
N SER A 271 10.20 7.13 8.11
CA SER A 271 9.31 5.96 8.00
C SER A 271 9.87 4.92 7.03
N PHE A 272 9.64 3.65 7.32
CA PHE A 272 10.00 2.56 6.42
C PHE A 272 8.96 2.42 5.30
N LEU A 273 9.44 2.36 4.06
CA LEU A 273 8.66 2.26 2.83
C LEU A 273 8.85 0.88 2.19
N ALA A 274 7.77 0.13 2.01
CA ALA A 274 7.78 -1.03 1.10
C ALA A 274 7.29 -0.58 -0.28
N PHE A 275 8.08 -0.84 -1.32
CA PHE A 275 7.68 -0.70 -2.71
C PHE A 275 7.47 -2.09 -3.31
N ARG A 276 6.36 -2.31 -4.00
CA ARG A 276 6.03 -3.56 -4.69
C ARG A 276 5.46 -3.29 -6.07
N GLU A 277 5.91 -4.04 -7.07
CA GLU A 277 5.28 -4.10 -8.37
C GLU A 277 4.35 -5.30 -8.45
N ILE A 278 3.07 -5.03 -8.70
CA ILE A 278 2.02 -6.04 -8.81
C ILE A 278 1.38 -5.88 -10.19
N GLU A 279 1.58 -6.86 -11.06
CA GLU A 279 0.91 -6.92 -12.36
C GLU A 279 -0.50 -7.51 -12.18
N GLU A 280 -1.51 -6.89 -12.80
CA GLU A 280 -2.92 -7.23 -12.69
C GLU A 280 -3.44 -7.76 -14.03
N LYS A 281 -3.88 -9.02 -14.04
CA LYS A 281 -4.51 -9.66 -15.21
C LYS A 281 -6.03 -9.49 -15.17
N VAL A 282 -6.48 -8.32 -15.63
CA VAL A 282 -7.88 -7.86 -15.49
C VAL A 282 -8.89 -8.75 -16.23
N PRO A 283 -8.70 -9.13 -17.52
CA PRO A 283 -9.58 -10.06 -18.20
C PRO A 283 -9.76 -11.38 -17.46
N GLU A 284 -8.68 -11.92 -16.90
CA GLU A 284 -8.66 -13.18 -16.15
C GLU A 284 -9.44 -13.07 -14.84
N PHE A 285 -9.29 -11.97 -14.10
CA PHE A 285 -10.10 -11.71 -12.90
C PHE A 285 -11.59 -11.63 -13.25
N HIS A 286 -11.94 -10.85 -14.29
CA HIS A 286 -13.33 -10.69 -14.74
C HIS A 286 -13.94 -12.01 -15.23
N LYS A 287 -13.16 -12.82 -15.96
CA LYS A 287 -13.56 -14.16 -16.36
C LYS A 287 -13.82 -15.05 -15.15
N PHE A 288 -12.90 -15.06 -14.18
CA PHE A 288 -13.01 -15.86 -12.97
C PHE A 288 -14.27 -15.54 -12.18
N VAL A 289 -14.55 -14.26 -11.90
CA VAL A 289 -15.71 -13.88 -11.09
C VAL A 289 -17.02 -14.17 -11.81
N ARG A 290 -17.08 -13.95 -13.13
CA ARG A 290 -18.26 -14.29 -13.95
C ARG A 290 -18.54 -15.78 -13.93
N GLU A 291 -17.58 -16.62 -14.27
CA GLU A 291 -17.76 -18.09 -14.29
C GLU A 291 -18.01 -18.69 -12.91
N SER A 292 -17.39 -18.13 -11.87
CA SER A 292 -17.59 -18.62 -10.49
C SER A 292 -18.94 -18.20 -9.92
N SER A 293 -19.43 -17.00 -10.27
CA SER A 293 -20.72 -16.50 -9.81
C SER A 293 -21.90 -17.35 -10.29
N GLN A 294 -21.85 -17.85 -11.54
CA GLN A 294 -22.86 -18.74 -12.12
C GLN A 294 -23.04 -20.07 -11.36
N LYS A 295 -22.02 -20.47 -10.59
CA LYS A 295 -22.06 -21.70 -9.75
C LYS A 295 -22.68 -21.44 -8.38
N ILE A 296 -22.99 -20.18 -8.07
CA ILE A 296 -23.45 -19.73 -6.76
C ILE A 296 -24.74 -18.94 -6.98
N PRO A 297 -25.94 -19.54 -6.85
CA PRO A 297 -27.19 -18.91 -7.24
C PRO A 297 -27.45 -17.52 -6.61
N SER A 298 -26.95 -17.24 -5.40
CA SER A 298 -27.10 -15.93 -4.75
C SER A 298 -26.15 -14.83 -5.26
N PHE A 299 -25.23 -15.19 -6.16
CA PHE A 299 -24.22 -14.33 -6.78
C PHE A 299 -24.31 -14.27 -8.31
N ASP A 300 -25.15 -15.09 -8.94
CA ASP A 300 -25.37 -15.06 -10.38
C ASP A 300 -26.16 -13.81 -10.79
N ASP A 301 -25.43 -12.70 -10.94
CA ASP A 301 -25.91 -11.43 -11.45
C ASP A 301 -25.64 -11.26 -12.96
N GLY A 302 -25.20 -12.33 -13.63
CA GLY A 302 -24.77 -12.34 -15.03
C GLY A 302 -23.40 -11.70 -15.32
N THR A 303 -22.80 -11.00 -14.35
CA THR A 303 -21.58 -10.20 -14.54
C THR A 303 -20.40 -10.64 -13.65
N GLY A 304 -20.69 -11.23 -12.49
CA GLY A 304 -19.74 -11.52 -11.42
C GLY A 304 -19.41 -10.34 -10.51
N GLU A 305 -20.07 -9.19 -10.66
CA GLU A 305 -19.76 -7.96 -9.91
C GLU A 305 -19.98 -8.14 -8.40
N LYS A 306 -21.09 -8.77 -7.99
CA LYS A 306 -21.36 -9.07 -6.59
C LYS A 306 -20.28 -9.99 -5.99
N LEU A 307 -19.82 -10.99 -6.74
CA LEU A 307 -18.77 -11.88 -6.26
C LEU A 307 -17.45 -11.12 -6.11
N ALA A 308 -17.07 -10.31 -7.10
CA ALA A 308 -15.89 -9.46 -7.03
C ALA A 308 -15.93 -8.53 -5.80
N ALA A 309 -17.09 -7.92 -5.52
CA ALA A 309 -17.30 -7.07 -4.36
C ALA A 309 -17.13 -7.82 -3.03
N TYR A 310 -17.57 -9.07 -2.95
CA TYR A 310 -17.37 -9.92 -1.76
C TYR A 310 -15.94 -10.39 -1.59
N LEU A 311 -15.22 -10.70 -2.67
CA LEU A 311 -13.79 -11.03 -2.63
C LEU A 311 -12.95 -9.85 -2.13
N MET A 312 -13.30 -8.64 -2.56
CA MET A 312 -12.64 -7.41 -2.12
C MET A 312 -13.09 -6.99 -0.71
N GLY A 313 -14.38 -7.15 -0.40
CA GLY A 313 -15.07 -6.61 0.78
C GLY A 313 -15.64 -5.19 0.58
N ARG A 314 -15.56 -4.65 -0.65
CA ARG A 314 -16.20 -3.41 -1.10
C ARG A 314 -16.69 -3.56 -2.53
N TRP A 315 -17.76 -2.87 -2.88
CA TRP A 315 -18.18 -2.66 -4.27
C TRP A 315 -17.18 -1.79 -5.03
N LYS A 316 -17.26 -1.80 -6.37
CA LYS A 316 -16.37 -1.01 -7.23
C LYS A 316 -16.47 0.50 -7.01
N ASN A 317 -17.59 0.99 -6.48
CA ASN A 317 -17.80 2.39 -6.06
C ASN A 317 -17.25 2.70 -4.65
N GLY A 318 -16.68 1.71 -3.96
CA GLY A 318 -16.12 1.85 -2.62
C GLY A 318 -17.09 1.54 -1.47
N SER A 319 -18.38 1.26 -1.72
CA SER A 319 -19.33 0.89 -0.67
C SER A 319 -18.92 -0.42 0.04
N PRO A 320 -18.81 -0.47 1.38
CA PRO A 320 -18.39 -1.68 2.08
C PRO A 320 -19.52 -2.70 2.19
N ILE A 321 -19.23 -3.98 1.90
CA ILE A 321 -20.18 -5.10 2.01
C ILE A 321 -20.79 -5.21 3.40
N GLU A 322 -20.05 -4.83 4.44
CA GLU A 322 -20.53 -4.86 5.83
C GLU A 322 -21.74 -3.93 6.07
N LEU A 323 -21.80 -2.80 5.36
CA LEU A 323 -22.90 -1.84 5.47
C LEU A 323 -23.95 -2.03 4.37
N ASP A 324 -23.50 -2.39 3.17
CA ASP A 324 -24.33 -2.53 1.97
C ASP A 324 -24.03 -3.82 1.20
N PRO A 325 -24.55 -4.98 1.66
CA PRO A 325 -24.36 -6.25 0.97
C PRO A 325 -24.93 -6.30 -0.45
N ASP A 326 -25.90 -5.43 -0.76
CA ASP A 326 -26.61 -5.39 -2.05
C ASP A 326 -26.11 -4.28 -2.97
N GLY A 327 -25.26 -3.35 -2.49
CA GLY A 327 -24.62 -2.31 -3.31
C GLY A 327 -25.56 -1.21 -3.79
N THR A 328 -26.71 -1.05 -3.16
CA THR A 328 -27.81 -0.19 -3.63
C THR A 328 -27.87 1.17 -2.94
N LYS A 329 -27.02 1.42 -1.94
CA LYS A 329 -27.16 2.55 -1.01
C LYS A 329 -26.11 3.64 -1.24
N PRO A 330 -26.47 4.78 -1.85
CA PRO A 330 -25.52 5.85 -2.17
C PRO A 330 -24.83 6.46 -0.95
N GLU A 331 -25.49 6.45 0.22
CA GLU A 331 -24.93 6.97 1.46
C GLU A 331 -23.70 6.20 1.97
N TYR A 332 -23.49 4.97 1.47
CA TYR A 332 -22.36 4.13 1.85
C TYR A 332 -21.17 4.19 0.89
N VAL A 333 -21.28 4.94 -0.21
CA VAL A 333 -20.16 5.17 -1.12
C VAL A 333 -19.02 5.82 -0.32
N PHE A 334 -17.84 5.19 -0.36
CA PHE A 334 -16.65 5.53 0.45
C PHE A 334 -16.79 5.39 1.98
N ALA A 335 -17.88 4.83 2.49
CA ALA A 335 -18.06 4.67 3.93
C ALA A 335 -16.96 3.82 4.57
N ASN A 336 -16.48 4.27 5.73
CA ASN A 336 -15.46 3.57 6.51
C ASN A 336 -15.80 3.43 8.00
N ASN A 337 -16.99 3.89 8.40
CA ASN A 337 -17.51 3.89 9.77
C ASN A 337 -18.15 2.55 10.17
N PHE A 338 -17.37 1.48 10.09
CA PHE A 338 -17.76 0.12 10.53
C PHE A 338 -16.59 -0.56 11.23
N ASP A 339 -16.84 -1.63 11.99
CA ASP A 339 -15.78 -2.32 12.73
C ASP A 339 -15.85 -3.86 12.65
N TYR A 340 -16.78 -4.41 11.87
CA TYR A 340 -17.24 -5.81 11.98
C TYR A 340 -17.80 -6.14 13.39
N LYS A 341 -18.40 -7.33 13.56
CA LYS A 341 -18.87 -7.77 14.88
C LYS A 341 -17.67 -8.21 15.74
N LYS A 342 -17.66 -7.84 17.03
CA LYS A 342 -16.60 -8.17 17.98
C LYS A 342 -16.50 -9.67 18.28
N GLY A 343 -15.26 -10.15 18.43
CA GLY A 343 -14.94 -11.51 18.85
C GLY A 343 -14.98 -12.54 17.71
N HIS A 344 -14.73 -13.81 18.06
CA HIS A 344 -14.78 -14.94 17.12
C HIS A 344 -16.21 -15.23 16.66
N THR A 345 -16.73 -14.36 15.82
CA THR A 345 -18.13 -14.38 15.40
C THR A 345 -18.42 -15.64 14.60
N LEU A 346 -19.55 -16.29 14.91
CA LEU A 346 -20.09 -17.37 14.08
C LEU A 346 -20.32 -16.81 12.68
N TRP A 347 -19.82 -17.47 11.65
CA TRP A 347 -19.87 -16.99 10.26
C TRP A 347 -21.28 -16.55 9.82
N LYS A 348 -22.33 -17.21 10.34
CA LYS A 348 -23.75 -16.91 10.11
C LYS A 348 -24.18 -15.49 10.50
N ASN A 349 -23.41 -14.85 11.37
CA ASN A 349 -23.68 -13.50 11.89
C ASN A 349 -22.84 -12.42 11.18
N THR A 350 -22.17 -12.76 10.08
CA THR A 350 -21.29 -11.83 9.35
C THR A 350 -21.82 -11.58 7.94
N LYS A 351 -21.70 -10.34 7.46
CA LYS A 351 -22.08 -9.95 6.09
C LYS A 351 -20.90 -10.03 5.14
N CYS A 352 -19.76 -9.48 5.57
CA CYS A 352 -18.52 -9.49 4.80
C CYS A 352 -17.73 -10.78 5.06
N PRO A 353 -17.26 -11.51 4.02
CA PRO A 353 -16.40 -12.68 4.21
C PRO A 353 -15.15 -12.40 5.05
N PHE A 354 -14.78 -13.28 5.99
CA PHE A 354 -13.53 -13.16 6.78
C PHE A 354 -12.27 -13.14 5.90
N ALA A 355 -12.32 -13.80 4.74
CA ALA A 355 -11.21 -13.84 3.79
C ALA A 355 -11.22 -12.67 2.79
N ALA A 356 -12.22 -11.78 2.83
CA ALA A 356 -12.28 -10.61 1.96
C ALA A 356 -11.02 -9.76 2.13
N HIS A 357 -10.50 -9.20 1.03
CA HIS A 357 -9.24 -8.48 1.01
C HIS A 357 -9.13 -7.41 2.11
N ILE A 358 -10.13 -6.52 2.21
CA ILE A 358 -10.08 -5.45 3.22
C ILE A 358 -10.20 -5.96 4.67
N ARG A 359 -10.85 -7.12 4.89
CA ARG A 359 -11.03 -7.73 6.22
C ARG A 359 -9.77 -8.49 6.65
N LYS A 360 -9.08 -9.13 5.71
CA LYS A 360 -7.74 -9.68 5.92
C LYS A 360 -6.72 -8.59 6.24
N MET A 361 -6.73 -7.50 5.47
CA MET A 361 -5.72 -6.43 5.60
C MET A 361 -5.98 -5.53 6.80
N ARG A 362 -7.23 -5.38 7.21
CA ARG A 362 -7.62 -4.68 8.42
C ARG A 362 -8.80 -5.40 9.08
N PRO A 363 -8.54 -6.35 10.00
CA PRO A 363 -9.60 -7.16 10.61
C PRO A 363 -10.45 -6.44 11.66
N ARG A 364 -10.10 -5.18 12.02
CA ARG A 364 -10.93 -4.33 12.87
C ARG A 364 -11.26 -5.04 14.20
N SER A 365 -12.54 -5.21 14.55
CA SER A 365 -12.97 -5.90 15.78
C SER A 365 -12.75 -7.42 15.76
N ASP A 366 -12.35 -8.05 14.65
CA ASP A 366 -12.04 -9.49 14.63
C ASP A 366 -10.80 -9.85 15.47
N LEU A 367 -9.90 -8.88 15.72
CA LEU A 367 -8.73 -9.05 16.59
C LEU A 367 -9.06 -8.85 18.08
N TYR A 368 -10.33 -8.58 18.41
CA TYR A 368 -10.76 -8.45 19.80
C TYR A 368 -10.59 -9.78 20.54
N VAL A 369 -9.74 -9.77 21.57
CA VAL A 369 -9.54 -10.90 22.50
C VAL A 369 -10.19 -10.55 23.83
N GLY A 370 -11.45 -10.95 24.03
CA GLY A 370 -12.12 -10.82 25.33
C GLY A 370 -11.84 -12.00 26.24
N ASN A 371 -11.80 -11.78 27.56
CA ASN A 371 -11.67 -12.86 28.56
C ASN A 371 -12.94 -13.71 28.72
N LYS A 372 -14.05 -13.35 28.05
CA LYS A 372 -15.35 -14.01 28.14
C LYS A 372 -15.91 -14.27 26.74
N ASN A 373 -16.52 -15.45 26.54
CA ASN A 373 -17.36 -15.76 25.37
C ASN A 373 -18.72 -15.03 25.48
N THR A 374 -18.71 -13.73 25.68
CA THR A 374 -19.92 -12.89 25.80
C THR A 374 -19.80 -11.67 24.90
N ASP A 375 -20.90 -11.27 24.27
CA ASP A 375 -20.98 -10.05 23.47
C ASP A 375 -20.89 -8.75 24.34
N ASP A 376 -20.93 -8.89 25.67
CA ASP A 376 -20.75 -7.81 26.65
C ASP A 376 -19.27 -7.58 26.97
N ALA A 377 -18.65 -6.64 26.28
CA ALA A 377 -17.26 -6.24 26.49
C ALA A 377 -17.18 -4.88 27.22
N ASP A 378 -16.36 -4.78 28.26
CA ASP A 378 -16.04 -3.51 28.93
C ASP A 378 -15.35 -2.56 27.93
N PRO A 379 -15.85 -1.33 27.71
CA PRO A 379 -15.20 -0.34 26.85
C PRO A 379 -13.71 -0.10 27.18
N ALA A 380 -13.29 -0.23 28.45
CA ALA A 380 -11.90 -0.11 28.87
C ALA A 380 -11.06 -1.34 28.45
N GLU A 381 -11.60 -2.56 28.59
CA GLU A 381 -10.97 -3.81 28.12
C GLU A 381 -10.81 -3.80 26.59
N VAL A 382 -11.86 -3.37 25.86
CA VAL A 382 -11.80 -3.13 24.42
C VAL A 382 -10.73 -2.10 24.09
N ALA A 383 -10.58 -1.04 24.89
CA ALA A 383 -9.59 -0.02 24.60
C ALA A 383 -8.14 -0.48 24.76
N VAL A 384 -7.84 -1.26 25.80
CA VAL A 384 -6.53 -1.89 25.97
C VAL A 384 -6.29 -2.93 24.88
N ASN A 385 -7.29 -3.76 24.57
CA ASN A 385 -7.19 -4.77 23.52
C ASN A 385 -6.84 -4.14 22.17
N HIS A 386 -7.57 -3.10 21.73
CA HIS A 386 -7.29 -2.44 20.45
C HIS A 386 -5.90 -1.80 20.36
N ALA A 387 -5.37 -1.28 21.47
CA ALA A 387 -4.04 -0.66 21.50
C ALA A 387 -2.92 -1.71 21.32
N GLU A 388 -3.15 -2.96 21.75
CA GLU A 388 -2.18 -4.05 21.67
C GLU A 388 -2.39 -4.96 20.45
N THR A 389 -3.63 -5.35 20.15
CA THR A 389 -3.97 -6.35 19.12
C THR A 389 -4.19 -5.76 17.74
N ASN A 390 -4.41 -4.45 17.60
CA ASN A 390 -4.75 -3.81 16.32
C ASN A 390 -3.72 -2.76 15.86
N SER A 391 -2.47 -2.92 16.33
CA SER A 391 -1.33 -2.06 16.01
C SER A 391 -0.75 -2.28 14.61
N ASN A 392 -1.16 -3.34 13.92
CA ASN A 392 -0.76 -3.62 12.55
C ASN A 392 -1.49 -2.69 11.58
N VAL A 393 -0.84 -1.57 11.29
CA VAL A 393 -1.33 -0.55 10.36
C VAL A 393 -0.25 -0.22 9.35
N ILE A 394 -0.70 0.15 8.15
CA ILE A 394 0.15 0.69 7.10
C ILE A 394 -0.55 1.89 6.48
N LEU A 395 0.23 2.81 5.94
CA LEU A 395 -0.26 3.98 5.22
C LEU A 395 0.05 3.82 3.73
N ARG A 396 -0.97 3.59 2.89
CA ARG A 396 -0.80 3.24 1.48
C ARG A 396 -0.75 4.47 0.57
N ARG A 397 0.10 4.43 -0.46
CA ARG A 397 0.43 5.57 -1.36
C ARG A 397 0.63 5.12 -2.81
N SER A 398 -0.12 4.12 -3.21
CA SER A 398 0.08 3.40 -4.45
C SER A 398 -0.25 4.25 -5.69
N ILE A 399 0.14 3.77 -6.87
CA ILE A 399 -0.30 4.32 -8.15
C ILE A 399 -0.41 3.21 -9.20
N THR A 400 -1.37 3.33 -10.11
CA THR A 400 -1.52 2.41 -11.24
C THR A 400 -0.41 2.61 -12.28
N PHE A 401 -0.14 1.57 -13.08
CA PHE A 401 0.71 1.63 -14.27
C PHE A 401 0.10 0.83 -15.42
N GLY A 402 0.59 1.09 -16.63
CA GLY A 402 0.15 0.40 -17.84
C GLY A 402 -1.17 0.95 -18.41
N PRO A 403 -1.52 0.54 -19.64
CA PRO A 403 -2.70 1.03 -20.33
C PRO A 403 -3.98 0.42 -19.76
N GLU A 404 -5.11 1.04 -20.08
CA GLU A 404 -6.44 0.45 -19.90
C GLU A 404 -6.56 -0.89 -20.66
N VAL A 405 -7.56 -1.70 -20.30
CA VAL A 405 -7.85 -2.95 -21.03
C VAL A 405 -8.40 -2.60 -22.40
N ASP A 406 -7.82 -3.20 -23.44
CA ASP A 406 -8.41 -3.17 -24.76
C ASP A 406 -9.55 -4.20 -24.85
N GLU A 407 -10.80 -3.74 -24.91
CA GLU A 407 -11.97 -4.63 -24.87
C GLU A 407 -12.05 -5.61 -26.06
N VAL A 408 -11.35 -5.32 -27.17
CA VAL A 408 -11.31 -6.17 -28.36
C VAL A 408 -10.10 -7.09 -28.33
N GLU A 409 -8.91 -6.53 -28.15
CA GLU A 409 -7.66 -7.30 -28.19
C GLU A 409 -7.49 -8.21 -26.96
N GLU A 410 -7.99 -7.79 -25.79
CA GLU A 410 -7.80 -8.44 -24.50
C GLU A 410 -9.11 -8.98 -23.92
N ALA A 411 -10.09 -9.30 -24.77
CA ALA A 411 -11.41 -9.81 -24.36
C ALA A 411 -11.36 -11.06 -23.46
N GLN A 412 -10.31 -11.89 -23.59
CA GLN A 412 -10.19 -13.18 -22.90
C GLN A 412 -8.89 -13.36 -22.12
N GLU A 413 -7.85 -12.58 -22.44
CA GLU A 413 -6.50 -12.75 -21.90
C GLU A 413 -5.77 -11.40 -21.85
N THR A 414 -4.92 -11.23 -20.84
CA THR A 414 -4.05 -10.07 -20.74
C THR A 414 -2.93 -10.13 -21.77
N LYS A 415 -2.76 -9.05 -22.55
CA LYS A 415 -1.67 -8.89 -23.53
C LYS A 415 -0.73 -7.75 -23.20
N LYS A 416 -1.21 -6.73 -22.48
CA LYS A 416 -0.43 -5.55 -22.09
C LYS A 416 -0.22 -5.56 -20.57
N LYS A 417 1.00 -5.26 -20.13
CA LYS A 417 1.33 -5.17 -18.71
C LYS A 417 0.65 -3.96 -18.09
N ARG A 418 -0.06 -4.19 -16.99
CA ARG A 418 -0.72 -3.17 -16.18
C ARG A 418 -0.80 -3.64 -14.74
N GLY A 419 -1.09 -2.73 -13.82
CA GLY A 419 -1.31 -3.07 -12.43
C GLY A 419 -1.03 -1.90 -11.52
N ILE A 420 -0.44 -2.19 -10.37
CA ILE A 420 -0.19 -1.22 -9.32
C ILE A 420 1.26 -1.27 -8.84
N TYR A 421 1.87 -0.08 -8.72
CA TYR A 421 3.02 0.11 -7.84
C TYR A 421 2.48 0.34 -6.44
N PHE A 422 2.53 -0.70 -5.62
CA PHE A 422 2.09 -0.67 -4.25
C PHE A 422 3.16 -0.02 -3.37
N LEU A 423 2.77 1.03 -2.65
CA LEU A 423 3.61 1.69 -1.67
C LEU A 423 2.93 1.70 -0.33
N CYS A 424 3.65 1.36 0.74
CA CYS A 424 3.15 1.58 2.09
C CYS A 424 4.22 1.99 3.10
N TYR A 425 3.82 2.85 4.02
CA TYR A 425 4.64 3.40 5.09
C TYR A 425 4.25 2.83 6.45
N GLN A 426 5.27 2.57 7.29
CA GLN A 426 5.15 2.08 8.66
C GLN A 426 6.45 2.37 9.43
N SER A 427 6.42 2.29 10.75
CA SER A 427 7.65 2.38 11.56
C SER A 427 8.37 1.04 11.77
N ASN A 428 7.75 -0.07 11.38
CA ASN A 428 8.28 -1.43 11.57
C ASN A 428 7.69 -2.41 10.54
N PHE A 429 8.52 -3.03 9.70
CA PHE A 429 8.02 -3.93 8.64
C PHE A 429 7.40 -5.21 9.20
N ARG A 430 7.95 -5.77 10.28
CA ARG A 430 7.42 -6.98 10.93
C ARG A 430 6.02 -6.76 11.50
N ASN A 431 5.68 -5.54 11.92
CA ASN A 431 4.34 -5.19 12.38
C ASN A 431 3.44 -4.60 11.26
N GLY A 432 3.99 -4.26 10.10
CA GLY A 432 3.27 -3.67 8.98
C GLY A 432 3.13 -4.64 7.80
N PHE A 433 3.69 -4.24 6.65
CA PHE A 433 3.65 -4.99 5.39
C PHE A 433 3.86 -6.50 5.52
N ASN A 434 4.92 -6.94 6.23
CA ASN A 434 5.25 -8.36 6.35
C ASN A 434 4.17 -9.14 7.11
N GLN A 435 3.63 -8.58 8.20
CA GLN A 435 2.53 -9.20 8.93
C GLN A 435 1.29 -9.34 8.03
N LEU A 436 0.88 -8.25 7.40
CA LEU A 436 -0.34 -8.20 6.58
C LEU A 436 -0.26 -9.20 5.42
N VAL A 437 0.82 -9.19 4.66
CA VAL A 437 0.94 -10.06 3.48
C VAL A 437 1.25 -11.51 3.88
N THR A 438 2.30 -11.75 4.66
CA THR A 438 2.80 -13.11 4.92
C THR A 438 1.97 -13.87 5.95
N ARG A 439 1.42 -13.19 6.97
CA ARG A 439 0.76 -13.85 8.10
C ARG A 439 -0.76 -13.76 8.06
N TRP A 440 -1.32 -12.78 7.36
CA TRP A 440 -2.76 -12.59 7.28
C TRP A 440 -3.33 -12.97 5.92
N ALA A 441 -2.90 -12.30 4.84
CA ALA A 441 -3.41 -12.55 3.48
C ALA A 441 -3.37 -14.05 3.15
N SER A 442 -2.19 -14.63 3.34
CA SER A 442 -1.88 -15.99 2.90
C SER A 442 -2.14 -17.08 3.94
N ASN A 443 -2.73 -16.73 5.09
CA ASN A 443 -3.07 -17.69 6.14
C ASN A 443 -4.53 -18.12 6.03
N LYS A 444 -4.76 -19.37 5.60
CA LYS A 444 -6.12 -19.92 5.41
C LYS A 444 -6.99 -19.98 6.67
N THR A 445 -6.40 -19.86 7.87
CA THR A 445 -7.10 -19.90 9.16
C THR A 445 -7.39 -18.53 9.74
N PHE A 446 -6.82 -17.47 9.16
CA PHE A 446 -7.02 -16.08 9.57
C PHE A 446 -8.11 -15.42 8.72
N ALA A 447 -8.92 -14.47 9.17
CA ALA A 447 -9.02 -13.88 10.51
C ALA A 447 -9.65 -14.83 11.55
N PRO A 448 -9.55 -14.53 12.86
CA PRO A 448 -10.23 -15.29 13.91
C PRO A 448 -11.73 -15.44 13.64
N ASN A 449 -12.24 -16.67 13.73
CA ASN A 449 -13.64 -17.01 13.41
C ASN A 449 -14.10 -18.23 14.22
N THR A 450 -15.42 -18.47 14.30
CA THR A 450 -15.99 -19.73 14.80
C THR A 450 -16.85 -20.42 13.73
N GLY A 451 -16.84 -21.76 13.77
CA GLY A 451 -17.74 -22.59 12.97
C GLY A 451 -17.33 -22.79 11.50
N ILE A 452 -16.13 -22.39 11.08
CA ILE A 452 -15.60 -22.68 9.74
C ILE A 452 -14.48 -23.72 9.83
N LYS A 453 -14.82 -24.98 9.52
CA LYS A 453 -13.84 -26.07 9.54
C LYS A 453 -12.75 -25.84 8.48
N GLY A 454 -11.49 -25.74 8.92
CA GLY A 454 -10.34 -25.49 8.06
C GLY A 454 -9.98 -24.02 7.86
N GLY A 455 -10.81 -23.09 8.36
CA GLY A 455 -10.62 -21.65 8.26
C GLY A 455 -11.37 -20.98 7.10
N PRO A 456 -11.39 -19.64 7.04
CA PRO A 456 -12.15 -18.89 6.05
C PRO A 456 -11.52 -18.92 4.65
N GLY A 457 -10.24 -19.29 4.55
CA GLY A 457 -9.48 -19.25 3.30
C GLY A 457 -8.45 -18.13 3.25
N ILE A 458 -7.85 -17.96 2.08
CA ILE A 458 -6.81 -16.97 1.83
C ILE A 458 -7.41 -15.71 1.19
N ASP A 459 -6.66 -14.61 1.24
CA ASP A 459 -6.98 -13.40 0.50
C ASP A 459 -7.00 -13.69 -1.01
N PRO A 460 -8.09 -13.40 -1.73
CA PRO A 460 -8.24 -13.75 -3.13
C PRO A 460 -7.48 -12.79 -4.07
N ILE A 461 -6.99 -11.65 -3.58
CA ILE A 461 -6.36 -10.61 -4.40
C ILE A 461 -4.84 -10.65 -4.25
N ILE A 462 -4.30 -10.78 -3.04
CA ILE A 462 -2.84 -10.61 -2.83
C ILE A 462 -2.15 -11.78 -2.10
N SER A 463 -2.84 -12.90 -1.91
CA SER A 463 -2.23 -14.07 -1.26
C SER A 463 -1.06 -14.62 -2.09
N ASP A 464 0.14 -14.33 -1.64
CA ASP A 464 1.42 -14.74 -2.22
C ASP A 464 1.71 -16.26 -2.11
N ARG A 465 1.03 -16.99 -1.21
CA ARG A 465 1.21 -18.46 -1.05
C ARG A 465 0.36 -19.28 -1.98
N ASN A 466 -0.56 -18.64 -2.70
CA ASN A 466 -1.34 -19.32 -3.70
C ASN A 466 -0.57 -19.30 -5.01
N ARG A 467 -0.10 -20.45 -5.47
CA ARG A 467 0.86 -20.54 -6.57
C ARG A 467 0.61 -21.78 -7.43
N PRO A 468 1.06 -21.81 -8.69
CA PRO A 468 0.81 -22.94 -9.59
C PRO A 468 1.25 -24.30 -9.02
N ASP A 469 2.34 -24.35 -8.25
CA ASP A 469 2.87 -25.56 -7.61
C ASP A 469 2.22 -25.87 -6.23
N ARG A 470 1.41 -24.95 -5.68
CA ARG A 470 0.64 -25.12 -4.43
C ARG A 470 -0.73 -24.46 -4.54
N SER A 471 -1.57 -25.06 -5.36
CA SER A 471 -2.88 -24.54 -5.73
C SER A 471 -4.00 -24.97 -4.76
N GLU A 472 -3.83 -24.65 -3.48
CA GLU A 472 -4.82 -24.93 -2.42
C GLU A 472 -5.72 -23.72 -2.08
N GLY A 473 -5.78 -22.72 -2.97
CA GLY A 473 -6.53 -21.50 -2.75
C GLY A 473 -8.05 -21.71 -2.69
N TYR A 474 -8.64 -21.32 -1.56
CA TYR A 474 -10.09 -21.26 -1.39
C TYR A 474 -10.53 -20.04 -0.60
N PHE A 475 -11.81 -19.69 -0.75
CA PHE A 475 -12.48 -18.57 -0.09
C PHE A 475 -13.87 -19.01 0.36
N SER A 476 -14.19 -18.78 1.63
CA SER A 476 -15.48 -19.18 2.20
C SER A 476 -16.50 -18.05 2.11
N ILE A 477 -17.62 -18.32 1.43
CA ILE A 477 -18.72 -17.39 1.19
C ILE A 477 -19.92 -17.80 2.04
N TYR A 478 -20.58 -16.82 2.66
CA TYR A 478 -21.75 -17.04 3.52
C TYR A 478 -23.01 -16.77 2.68
N GLN A 479 -23.65 -17.85 2.21
CA GLN A 479 -24.76 -17.76 1.26
C GLN A 479 -26.08 -17.41 1.95
N LYS A 480 -26.47 -18.21 2.95
CA LYS A 480 -27.64 -17.95 3.78
C LYS A 480 -27.35 -18.28 5.25
N PRO A 481 -27.98 -17.59 6.21
CA PRO A 481 -27.79 -17.88 7.63
C PRO A 481 -28.16 -19.33 8.03
N ASP A 482 -29.09 -19.95 7.29
CA ASP A 482 -29.59 -21.31 7.52
C ASP A 482 -28.73 -22.42 6.91
N ASP A 483 -27.79 -22.11 6.01
CA ASP A 483 -26.89 -23.12 5.46
C ASP A 483 -26.06 -23.79 6.57
N PRO A 484 -25.82 -25.12 6.50
CA PRO A 484 -25.07 -25.83 7.52
C PRO A 484 -23.60 -25.40 7.55
N ASP A 485 -23.04 -25.11 6.37
CA ASP A 485 -21.64 -24.73 6.17
C ASP A 485 -21.51 -23.60 5.12
N PRO A 486 -20.46 -22.76 5.21
CA PRO A 486 -20.14 -21.80 4.15
C PRO A 486 -19.87 -22.48 2.81
N TYR A 487 -20.23 -21.80 1.71
CA TYR A 487 -19.84 -22.24 0.39
C TYR A 487 -18.34 -22.01 0.17
N LYS A 488 -17.62 -23.09 -0.12
CA LYS A 488 -16.18 -23.05 -0.34
C LYS A 488 -15.88 -22.82 -1.82
N LEU A 489 -15.63 -21.56 -2.19
CA LEU A 489 -15.17 -21.22 -3.53
C LEU A 489 -13.72 -21.64 -3.71
N GLN A 490 -13.51 -22.68 -4.50
CA GLN A 490 -12.19 -23.14 -4.91
C GLN A 490 -11.74 -22.35 -6.14
N PHE A 491 -10.57 -21.75 -6.08
CA PHE A 491 -9.97 -21.08 -7.24
C PHE A 491 -8.61 -21.65 -7.61
N GLN A 492 -8.14 -22.68 -6.88
CA GLN A 492 -6.87 -23.37 -7.10
C GLN A 492 -5.68 -22.42 -6.99
N PHE A 493 -5.47 -21.53 -7.97
CA PHE A 493 -4.49 -20.45 -8.01
C PHE A 493 -5.15 -19.12 -8.45
N ALA A 494 -4.84 -18.02 -7.76
CA ALA A 494 -5.31 -16.68 -8.13
C ALA A 494 -4.43 -16.14 -9.25
N SER A 495 -4.79 -16.44 -10.50
CA SER A 495 -3.96 -16.15 -11.68
C SER A 495 -3.96 -14.68 -12.12
N TRP A 496 -4.68 -13.81 -11.41
CA TRP A 496 -4.91 -12.42 -11.80
C TRP A 496 -3.98 -11.41 -11.15
N THR A 497 -3.15 -11.80 -10.18
CA THR A 497 -2.14 -10.90 -9.61
C THR A 497 -0.78 -11.55 -9.60
N ASP A 498 0.20 -10.93 -10.25
CA ASP A 498 1.58 -11.40 -10.26
C ASP A 498 2.45 -10.45 -9.42
N GLN A 499 3.03 -10.97 -8.34
CA GLN A 499 3.99 -10.25 -7.50
C GLN A 499 5.35 -10.20 -8.23
N ARG A 500 5.68 -9.07 -8.86
CA ARG A 500 6.88 -8.95 -9.72
C ARG A 500 8.15 -8.58 -8.97
N GLY A 501 8.07 -8.23 -7.69
CA GLY A 501 9.22 -7.86 -6.88
C GLY A 501 9.11 -6.45 -6.31
N GLY A 502 10.20 -5.96 -5.75
CA GLY A 502 10.26 -4.67 -5.09
C GLY A 502 11.46 -4.55 -4.15
N GLU A 503 11.45 -3.52 -3.30
CA GLU A 503 12.51 -3.30 -2.31
C GLU A 503 11.96 -2.56 -1.06
N TYR A 504 12.65 -2.76 0.06
CA TYR A 504 12.43 -2.05 1.32
C TYR A 504 13.35 -0.83 1.42
N PHE A 505 12.75 0.33 1.73
CA PHE A 505 13.44 1.60 1.90
C PHE A 505 13.15 2.22 3.27
N PHE A 506 13.95 3.21 3.63
CA PHE A 506 13.70 4.14 4.72
C PHE A 506 13.62 5.56 4.15
N THR A 507 12.53 6.26 4.47
CA THR A 507 12.28 7.65 4.07
C THR A 507 12.64 8.54 5.25
N PRO A 508 13.80 9.20 5.23
CA PRO A 508 14.27 10.01 6.36
C PRO A 508 13.50 11.34 6.48
N SER A 509 13.67 12.02 7.61
CA SER A 509 13.24 13.40 7.78
C SER A 509 14.11 14.38 6.98
N ILE A 510 13.60 15.59 6.75
CA ILE A 510 14.36 16.67 6.10
C ILE A 510 15.61 17.02 6.88
N GLU A 511 15.52 17.09 8.21
CA GLU A 511 16.67 17.31 9.09
C GLU A 511 17.76 16.25 8.89
N ALA A 512 17.39 14.98 8.80
CA ALA A 512 18.36 13.89 8.59
C ALA A 512 19.06 13.99 7.23
N LEU A 513 18.34 14.42 6.17
CA LEU A 513 18.93 14.67 4.86
C LEU A 513 19.95 15.81 4.89
N LYS A 514 19.69 16.88 5.66
CA LYS A 514 20.57 18.06 5.78
C LYS A 514 21.76 17.84 6.70
N THR A 515 21.66 16.87 7.59
CA THR A 515 22.66 16.59 8.62
C THR A 515 23.24 15.21 8.35
N LYS A 516 22.83 14.21 9.13
CA LYS A 516 23.48 12.91 9.24
C LYS A 516 23.73 12.20 7.91
N LEU A 517 22.80 12.24 6.96
CA LEU A 517 22.92 11.56 5.66
C LEU A 517 23.78 12.31 4.65
N SER A 518 24.18 13.54 4.96
CA SER A 518 25.01 14.40 4.12
C SER A 518 26.25 14.94 4.83
N GLU A 519 26.54 14.49 6.06
CA GLU A 519 27.77 14.80 6.80
C GLU A 519 28.98 14.17 6.10
N GLU A 520 30.09 14.91 6.02
CA GLU A 520 31.37 14.40 5.50
C GLU A 520 31.90 13.26 6.37
#